data_AF-A0A1Q5KHK0-F1
#
_entry.id   AF-A0A1Q5KHK0-F1
#
_cell.length_a   1.000
_cell.length_b   1.000
_cell.length_c   1.000
_cell.angle_alpha   90.00
_cell.angle_beta   90.00
_cell.angle_gamma   90.00
#
_symmetry.space_group_name_H-M   'P 1'
#
loop_
_entity.id
_entity.type
_entity.pdbx_description
1 polymer ?
#
loop_
_entity_poly.entity_id
_entity_poly.type
_entity_poly.pdbx_seq_one_letter_code
_entity_poly.pdbx_strand_id
1 'polypeptide(L)'
;MAGMTTPEVPPPGLNWVTADKAATLWTVRRKYVPQVASAHGVGTKEQKSYGTLGESTFTVYSYAEVQRVVAALESGEVVLDPSWRADTEEGARGARRDALTTCGCLVLMLAVVIAIALLAN
;
A
#
# COMPACT_ATOMS: atom_id res chain seq x y z
N MET A 1 14.32 -21.37 -30.85
CA MET A 1 13.26 -20.45 -31.30
C MET A 1 12.46 -20.01 -30.08
N ALA A 2 12.17 -18.71 -30.00
CA ALA A 2 11.79 -17.99 -28.79
C ALA A 2 10.57 -18.57 -28.07
N GLY A 3 10.74 -18.89 -26.79
CA GLY A 3 9.62 -19.01 -25.84
C GLY A 3 9.09 -17.61 -25.58
N MET A 4 8.08 -17.22 -26.36
CA MET A 4 7.35 -15.97 -26.17
C MET A 4 6.63 -16.07 -24.83
N THR A 5 7.20 -15.48 -23.78
CA THR A 5 6.54 -15.29 -22.49
C THR A 5 5.40 -14.32 -22.70
N THR A 6 4.22 -14.86 -23.04
CA THR A 6 2.97 -14.12 -23.05
C THR A 6 2.84 -13.41 -21.71
N PRO A 7 2.73 -12.06 -21.67
CA PRO A 7 2.47 -11.37 -20.42
C PRO A 7 1.17 -11.94 -19.85
N GLU A 8 1.23 -12.41 -18.61
CA GLU A 8 0.08 -12.97 -17.89
C GLU A 8 -0.96 -11.86 -17.70
N VAL A 9 -1.84 -11.69 -18.69
CA VAL A 9 -3.00 -10.81 -18.59
C VAL A 9 -3.99 -11.52 -17.66
N PRO A 10 -4.35 -10.94 -16.50
CA PRO A 10 -5.25 -11.60 -15.57
C PRO A 10 -6.64 -11.76 -16.20
N PRO A 11 -7.40 -12.78 -15.78
CA PRO A 11 -8.76 -13.00 -16.29
C PRO A 11 -9.65 -11.78 -16.05
N PRO A 12 -10.60 -11.48 -16.96
CA PRO A 12 -11.44 -10.30 -16.89
C PRO A 12 -12.32 -10.36 -15.64
N GLY A 13 -11.98 -9.56 -14.63
CA GLY A 13 -12.57 -9.61 -13.28
C GLY A 13 -11.54 -9.42 -12.16
N LEU A 14 -10.26 -9.73 -12.44
CA LEU A 14 -9.10 -9.53 -11.56
C LEU A 14 -8.30 -8.26 -11.89
N ASN A 15 -8.96 -7.24 -12.45
CA ASN A 15 -8.33 -6.00 -12.93
C ASN A 15 -7.90 -5.04 -11.82
N TRP A 16 -8.09 -5.41 -10.55
CA TRP A 16 -7.83 -4.55 -9.40
C TRP A 16 -6.99 -5.27 -8.37
N VAL A 17 -5.96 -4.60 -7.85
CA VAL A 17 -5.06 -5.11 -6.81
C VAL A 17 -5.17 -4.28 -5.54
N THR A 18 -4.96 -4.93 -4.41
CA THR A 18 -4.89 -4.26 -3.11
C THR A 18 -3.62 -3.44 -2.98
N ALA A 19 -3.63 -2.47 -2.04
CA ALA A 19 -2.45 -1.69 -1.71
C ALA A 19 -1.24 -2.56 -1.32
N ASP A 20 -1.45 -3.68 -0.62
CA ASP A 20 -0.37 -4.59 -0.23
C ASP A 20 0.28 -5.26 -1.44
N LYS A 21 -0.52 -5.71 -2.42
CA LYS A 21 0.02 -6.32 -3.63
C LYS A 21 0.78 -5.29 -4.48
N ALA A 22 0.25 -4.07 -4.60
CA ALA A 22 0.93 -2.97 -5.29
C ALA A 22 2.25 -2.57 -4.60
N ALA A 23 2.25 -2.49 -3.26
CA ALA A 23 3.44 -2.22 -2.45
C ALA A 23 4.57 -3.22 -2.75
N THR A 24 4.24 -4.52 -2.76
CA THR A 24 5.20 -5.58 -3.07
C THR A 24 5.73 -5.50 -4.49
N LEU A 25 4.86 -5.23 -5.48
CA LEU A 25 5.27 -5.14 -6.88
C LEU A 25 6.21 -3.96 -7.16
N TRP A 26 5.97 -2.81 -6.54
CA TRP A 26 6.83 -1.63 -6.69
C TRP A 26 7.99 -1.60 -5.71
N THR A 27 8.08 -2.56 -4.78
CA THR A 27 9.04 -2.57 -3.67
C THR A 27 8.98 -1.27 -2.85
N VAL A 28 7.77 -0.77 -2.58
CA VAL A 28 7.53 0.46 -1.81
C VAL A 28 6.82 0.18 -0.50
N ARG A 29 6.92 1.10 0.44
CA ARG A 29 6.16 1.01 1.70
C ARG A 29 4.68 1.25 1.42
N ARG A 30 3.82 0.45 2.05
CA ARG A 30 2.35 0.51 1.87
C ARG A 30 1.77 1.93 1.97
N LYS A 31 2.27 2.74 2.91
CA LYS A 31 1.81 4.12 3.12
C LYS A 31 2.04 5.07 1.93
N TYR A 32 2.97 4.74 1.04
CA TYR A 32 3.31 5.55 -0.13
C TYR A 32 2.69 5.03 -1.42
N VAL A 33 2.02 3.87 -1.40
CA VAL A 33 1.30 3.33 -2.57
C VAL A 33 0.32 4.35 -3.17
N PRO A 34 -0.48 5.10 -2.40
CA PRO A 34 -1.36 6.12 -2.99
C PRO A 34 -0.61 7.25 -3.70
N GLN A 35 0.57 7.61 -3.18
CA GLN A 35 1.39 8.70 -3.73
C GLN A 35 2.08 8.26 -5.02
N VAL A 36 2.62 7.03 -5.05
CA VAL A 36 3.17 6.41 -6.27
C VAL A 36 2.07 6.25 -7.32
N ALA A 37 0.89 5.76 -6.92
CA ALA A 37 -0.25 5.62 -7.82
C ALA A 37 -0.65 6.96 -8.43
N SER A 38 -0.77 8.02 -7.63
CA SER A 38 -1.10 9.36 -8.12
C SER A 38 -0.02 9.94 -9.02
N ALA A 39 1.27 9.74 -8.71
CA ALA A 39 2.38 10.27 -9.49
C ALA A 39 2.48 9.62 -10.89
N HIS A 40 2.08 8.35 -11.00
CA HIS A 40 2.16 7.57 -12.25
C HIS A 40 0.81 7.34 -12.92
N GLY A 41 -0.25 8.04 -12.48
CA GLY A 41 -1.57 7.97 -13.11
C GLY A 41 -2.25 6.61 -13.02
N VAL A 42 -2.02 5.87 -11.95
CA VAL A 42 -2.67 4.58 -11.69
C VAL A 42 -4.10 4.83 -11.19
N GLY A 43 -5.08 4.31 -11.91
CA GLY A 43 -6.48 4.36 -11.57
C GLY A 43 -6.77 3.64 -10.26
N THR A 44 -7.55 4.32 -9.40
CA THR A 44 -7.98 3.82 -8.10
C THR A 44 -9.48 3.64 -8.05
N LYS A 45 -9.95 2.65 -7.29
CA LYS A 45 -11.36 2.44 -7.02
C LYS A 45 -11.54 2.10 -5.54
N GLU A 46 -12.61 2.62 -4.93
CA GLU A 46 -13.02 2.16 -3.61
C GLU A 46 -13.78 0.85 -3.72
N GLN A 47 -13.40 -0.11 -2.89
CA GLN A 47 -14.07 -1.39 -2.76
C GLN A 47 -14.55 -1.58 -1.33
N LYS A 48 -15.81 -1.97 -1.20
CA LYS A 48 -16.41 -2.36 0.07
C LYS A 48 -16.24 -3.86 0.24
N SER A 49 -15.77 -4.28 1.41
CA SER A 49 -15.82 -5.65 1.88
C SER A 49 -16.78 -5.73 3.06
N TYR A 50 -17.59 -6.78 3.06
CA TYR A 50 -18.51 -7.08 4.13
C TYR A 50 -17.90 -8.22 4.96
N GLY A 51 -17.38 -7.86 6.13
CA GLY A 51 -16.85 -8.81 7.10
C GLY A 51 -17.85 -9.07 8.23
N THR A 52 -17.52 -10.03 9.08
CA THR A 52 -18.29 -10.35 10.31
C THR A 52 -18.41 -9.17 11.27
N LEU A 53 -17.50 -8.19 11.18
CA LEU A 53 -17.47 -6.97 12.00
C LEU A 53 -18.09 -5.74 11.31
N GLY A 54 -18.70 -5.92 10.13
CA GLY A 54 -19.34 -4.85 9.37
C GLY A 54 -18.65 -4.50 8.05
N GLU A 55 -19.03 -3.36 7.50
CA GLU A 55 -18.54 -2.86 6.22
C GLU A 55 -17.17 -2.20 6.37
N SER A 56 -16.20 -2.66 5.60
CA SER A 56 -14.86 -2.08 5.51
C SER A 56 -14.62 -1.58 4.09
N THR A 57 -14.30 -0.31 3.93
CA THR A 57 -13.95 0.28 2.63
C THR A 57 -12.43 0.33 2.49
N PHE A 58 -11.91 -0.16 1.36
CA PHE A 58 -10.49 -0.15 1.03
C PHE A 58 -10.28 0.23 -0.43
N THR A 59 -9.18 0.92 -0.71
CA THR A 59 -8.81 1.32 -2.08
C THR A 59 -8.09 0.19 -2.80
N VAL A 60 -8.50 -0.06 -4.04
CA VAL A 60 -7.85 -0.97 -4.98
C VAL A 60 -7.34 -0.22 -6.21
N TYR A 61 -6.30 -0.75 -6.85
CA TYR A 61 -5.54 -0.12 -7.93
C TYR A 61 -5.63 -0.95 -9.19
N SER A 62 -5.68 -0.32 -10.36
CA SER A 62 -5.77 -1.04 -11.63
C SER A 62 -4.53 -1.91 -11.88
N TYR A 63 -4.71 -3.22 -12.05
CA TYR A 63 -3.61 -4.17 -12.26
C TYR A 63 -2.78 -3.81 -13.49
N ALA A 64 -3.42 -3.49 -14.61
CA ALA A 64 -2.73 -3.16 -15.86
C ALA A 64 -1.82 -1.94 -15.68
N GLU A 65 -2.25 -0.95 -14.91
CA GLU A 65 -1.50 0.28 -14.68
C GLU A 65 -0.40 0.08 -13.64
N VAL A 66 -0.65 -0.75 -12.63
CA VAL A 66 0.39 -1.23 -11.70
C VAL A 66 1.50 -1.95 -12.46
N GLN A 67 1.16 -2.83 -13.41
CA GLN A 67 2.14 -3.53 -14.25
C GLN A 67 2.90 -2.59 -15.19
N ARG A 68 2.24 -1.56 -15.75
CA ARG A 68 2.93 -0.51 -16.53
C ARG A 68 4.00 0.18 -15.69
N VAL A 69 3.69 0.51 -14.44
CA VAL A 69 4.67 1.10 -13.51
C VAL A 69 5.79 0.10 -13.20
N VAL A 70 5.49 -1.18 -12.95
CA VAL A 70 6.52 -2.21 -12.75
C VAL A 70 7.48 -2.27 -13.93
N ALA A 71 6.96 -2.33 -15.17
CA ALA A 71 7.80 -2.35 -16.37
C ALA A 71 8.67 -1.10 -16.51
N ALA A 72 8.14 0.08 -16.15
CA ALA A 72 8.89 1.34 -16.17
C ALA A 72 9.96 1.43 -15.07
N LEU A 73 9.76 0.75 -13.94
CA LEU A 73 10.76 0.61 -12.88
C LEU A 73 11.87 -0.36 -13.29
N GLU A 74 11.51 -1.49 -13.91
CA GLU A 74 12.47 -2.49 -14.40
C GLU A 74 13.31 -1.97 -15.56
N SER A 75 12.74 -1.12 -16.42
CA SER A 75 13.48 -0.46 -17.51
C SER A 75 14.41 0.65 -17.02
N GLY A 76 14.28 1.09 -15.76
CA GLY A 76 14.99 2.25 -15.21
C GLY A 76 14.51 3.60 -15.74
N GLU A 77 13.42 3.62 -16.51
CA GLU A 77 12.79 4.85 -17.00
C GLU A 77 12.19 5.67 -15.85
N VAL A 78 11.71 4.99 -14.81
CA VAL A 78 11.19 5.59 -13.59
C VAL A 78 12.06 5.19 -12.42
N VAL A 79 12.51 6.19 -11.65
CA VAL A 79 13.18 5.98 -10.37
C VAL A 79 12.26 6.49 -9.27
N LEU A 80 11.92 5.62 -8.32
CA LEU A 80 11.14 6.00 -7.14
C LEU A 80 12.03 6.73 -6.13
N ASP A 81 11.44 7.67 -5.41
CA ASP A 81 12.12 8.35 -4.33
C ASP A 81 12.64 7.31 -3.30
N PRO A 82 13.92 7.37 -2.89
CA PRO A 82 14.51 6.43 -1.94
C PRO A 82 13.75 6.35 -0.60
N SER A 83 13.06 7.43 -0.22
CA SER A 83 12.22 7.45 0.97
C SER A 83 10.97 6.58 0.82
N TRP A 84 10.50 6.31 -0.41
CA TRP A 84 9.29 5.50 -0.63
C TRP A 84 9.60 4.01 -0.67
N ARG A 85 10.82 3.67 -1.06
CA ARG A 85 11.29 2.29 -1.19
C ARG A 85 11.28 1.55 0.15
N ALA A 86 10.98 0.26 0.09
CA ALA A 86 10.97 -0.63 1.25
C ALA A 86 12.29 -1.39 1.42
N ASP A 87 13.10 -1.47 0.36
CA ASP A 87 14.37 -2.21 0.30
C ASP A 87 15.61 -1.36 0.65
N THR A 88 15.45 -0.03 0.78
CA THR A 88 16.52 0.88 1.23
C THR A 88 16.60 0.97 2.75
N GLU A 89 17.79 1.23 3.31
CA GLU A 89 17.96 1.45 4.76
C GLU A 89 17.10 2.62 5.26
N GLU A 90 16.93 3.67 4.45
CA GLU A 90 16.03 4.80 4.69
C GLU A 90 14.57 4.35 4.80
N GLY A 91 14.16 3.41 3.95
CA GLY A 91 12.86 2.74 3.98
C GLY A 91 12.65 1.96 5.27
N ALA A 92 13.62 1.13 5.66
CA ALA A 92 13.56 0.32 6.88
C ALA A 92 13.52 1.18 8.16
N ARG A 93 14.33 2.24 8.24
CA ARG A 93 14.31 3.19 9.37
C ARG A 93 12.99 3.95 9.44
N GLY A 94 12.46 4.36 8.29
CA GLY A 94 11.16 5.01 8.23
C GLY A 94 10.02 4.11 8.69
N ALA A 95 9.99 2.83 8.28
CA ALA A 95 8.98 1.87 8.70
C ALA A 95 9.02 1.59 10.21
N ARG A 96 10.22 1.51 10.80
CA ARG A 96 10.38 1.38 12.26
C ARG A 96 9.87 2.61 13.01
N ARG A 97 10.16 3.82 12.50
CA ARG A 97 9.62 5.06 13.09
C ARG A 97 8.10 5.06 13.04
N ASP A 98 7.49 4.78 11.88
CA ASP A 98 6.02 4.77 11.77
C ASP A 98 5.36 3.75 12.71
N ALA A 99 5.96 2.57 12.87
CA ALA A 99 5.49 1.56 13.80
C ALA A 99 5.56 2.04 15.26
N LEU A 100 6.65 2.70 15.65
CA LEU A 100 6.80 3.29 16.99
C LEU A 100 5.79 4.41 17.24
N THR A 101 5.55 5.30 16.27
CA THR A 101 4.55 6.37 16.41
C THR A 101 3.14 5.81 16.54
N THR A 102 2.81 4.78 15.75
CA THR A 102 1.49 4.14 15.78
C THR A 102 1.25 3.44 17.12
N CYS A 103 2.23 2.68 17.60
CA CYS A 103 2.15 2.05 18.93
C CYS A 103 2.03 3.10 20.05
N GLY A 104 2.81 4.18 19.99
CA GLY A 104 2.75 5.27 20.96
C GLY A 104 1.38 5.96 21.01
N CYS A 105 0.80 6.27 19.85
CA CYS A 105 -0.54 6.85 19.75
C CYS A 105 -1.62 5.92 20.33
N LEU A 106 -1.55 4.62 20.03
CA LEU A 106 -2.52 3.65 20.57
C LEU A 106 -2.46 3.56 22.10
N VAL A 107 -1.26 3.54 22.68
CA VAL A 107 -1.08 3.53 24.14
C VAL A 107 -1.62 4.82 24.77
N LEU A 108 -1.36 5.98 24.16
CA LEU A 108 -1.88 7.26 24.65
C LEU A 108 -3.41 7.31 24.60
N MET A 109 -4.03 6.87 23.51
CA MET A 109 -5.49 6.81 23.39
C MET A 109 -6.09 5.88 24.44
N LEU A 110 -5.47 4.72 24.68
CA LEU A 110 -5.91 3.78 25.71
C LEU A 110 -5.83 4.41 27.12
N ALA A 111 -4.73 5.12 27.42
CA ALA A 111 -4.56 5.81 28.69
C ALA A 111 -5.61 6.92 28.89
N VAL A 112 -5.94 7.67 27.84
CA VAL A 112 -7.01 8.69 27.86
C VAL A 112 -8.37 8.06 28.14
N VAL A 113 -8.71 6.94 27.49
CA VAL A 113 -9.96 6.22 27.74
C VAL A 113 -10.04 5.74 29.19
N ILE A 114 -8.94 5.19 29.74
CA ILE A 114 -8.88 4.75 31.14
C ILE A 114 -9.03 5.94 32.08
N ALA A 115 -8.36 7.06 31.83
CA ALA A 115 -8.45 8.26 32.66
C ALA A 115 -9.89 8.83 32.67
N ILE A 116 -10.55 8.89 31.52
CA ILE A 116 -11.95 9.31 31.41
C ILE A 116 -12.87 8.36 32.19
N ALA A 117 -12.66 7.04 32.06
CA ALA A 117 -13.44 6.04 32.78
C ALA A 117 -13.27 6.15 34.30
N LEU A 118 -12.06 6.45 34.79
CA LEU A 118 -11.79 6.66 36.21
C LEU A 118 -12.33 8.00 36.74
N LEU A 119 -12.40 9.04 35.91
CA LEU A 119 -12.99 10.34 36.28
C LEU A 119 -14.52 10.33 36.26
N ALA A 120 -15.12 9.43 35.47
CA ALA A 120 -16.57 9.29 35.33
C ALA A 120 -17.21 8.34 36.37
N ASN A 121 -16.41 7.74 37.25
CA ASN A 121 -16.82 6.83 38.31
C ASN A 121 -16.55 7.43 39.70
#